data_AF-A0A2G6HF51-F1
#
_entry.id   AF-A0A2G6HF51-F1
#
_cell.length_a   1.000
_cell.length_b   1.000
_cell.length_c   1.000
_cell.angle_alpha   90.00
_cell.angle_beta   90.00
_cell.angle_gamma   90.00
#
_symmetry.space_group_name_H-M   'P 1'
#
loop_
_entity.id
_entity.type
_entity.pdbx_description
1 polymer ?
#
loop_
_entity_poly.entity_id
_entity_poly.type
_entity_poly.pdbx_seq_one_letter_code
_entity_poly.pdbx_strand_id
1 'polypeptide(L)'
;MPETPGFLTYVFIERIAPNAALLHPHPQEHATQVSELCVSLGWATSVVGPEKPERGGVLFFSQDAFPDSLLGELASVLLSHGIGAYAYELIDVVTDEGDTTLVFTRCGDSHPQDGCQVVLVHTYLTDQDARTWVWGASGDLAHVSKIVTEALSDCRIFPVHAEDGIAAVEVIHPAPRNEGGSVGDSARDLIDVLTLSGFEGPILLSDHRDDSGLTASY
;
A
#
# COMPACT_ATOMS: atom_id res chain seq x y z
N MET A 1 8.39 2.03 31.31
CA MET A 1 8.97 1.73 29.99
C MET A 1 8.57 2.88 29.08
N PRO A 2 9.43 3.40 28.18
CA PRO A 2 8.94 4.33 27.18
C PRO A 2 7.89 3.57 26.36
N GLU A 3 6.69 4.12 26.23
CA GLU A 3 5.70 3.62 25.27
C GLU A 3 6.35 3.71 23.89
N THR A 4 6.48 2.59 23.20
CA THR A 4 6.87 2.62 21.79
C THR A 4 5.77 3.39 21.07
N PRO A 5 6.07 4.54 20.44
CA PRO A 5 5.05 5.28 19.71
C PRO A 5 4.50 4.40 18.58
N GLY A 6 3.17 4.27 18.49
CA GLY A 6 2.47 3.52 17.44
C GLY A 6 1.43 2.51 17.95
N PHE A 7 1.00 1.60 17.08
CA PHE A 7 -0.11 0.67 17.30
C PHE A 7 0.33 -0.79 17.20
N LEU A 8 -0.42 -1.71 17.83
CA LEU A 8 -0.19 -3.15 17.70
C LEU A 8 -0.68 -3.71 16.36
N THR A 9 -1.62 -3.02 15.73
CA THR A 9 -2.19 -3.38 14.43
C THR A 9 -2.17 -2.16 13.55
N TYR A 10 -1.69 -2.33 12.33
CA TYR A 10 -1.84 -1.35 11.26
C TYR A 10 -2.74 -1.91 10.16
N VAL A 11 -3.49 -1.04 9.49
CA VAL A 11 -4.36 -1.42 8.37
C VAL A 11 -4.19 -0.42 7.23
N PHE A 12 -3.82 -0.94 6.07
CA PHE A 12 -3.77 -0.14 4.84
C PHE A 12 -5.02 -0.43 4.01
N ILE A 13 -5.82 0.60 3.74
CA ILE A 13 -7.13 0.51 3.09
C ILE A 13 -6.98 0.94 1.64
N GLU A 14 -7.04 -0.03 0.73
CA GLU A 14 -6.93 0.14 -0.72
C GLU A 14 -8.31 0.19 -1.36
N ARG A 15 -8.62 1.22 -2.13
CA ARG A 15 -9.75 1.14 -3.06
C ARG A 15 -9.42 0.16 -4.19
N ILE A 16 -10.23 -0.89 -4.34
CA ILE A 16 -10.08 -1.88 -5.42
C ILE A 16 -11.22 -1.83 -6.45
N ALA A 17 -12.33 -1.17 -6.13
CA ALA A 17 -13.46 -0.92 -7.03
C ALA A 17 -14.26 0.31 -6.58
N PRO A 18 -15.18 0.86 -7.40
CA PRO A 18 -16.02 1.99 -7.00
C PRO A 18 -16.83 1.76 -5.71
N ASN A 19 -17.18 0.51 -5.42
CA ASN A 19 -17.98 0.09 -4.28
C ASN A 19 -17.28 -0.97 -3.38
N ALA A 20 -15.96 -1.14 -3.50
CA ALA A 20 -15.21 -2.08 -2.67
C ALA A 20 -13.80 -1.59 -2.34
N ALA A 21 -13.34 -1.96 -1.13
CA ALA A 21 -11.98 -1.71 -0.68
C ALA A 21 -11.40 -2.96 -0.02
N LEU A 22 -10.10 -3.16 -0.17
CA LEU A 22 -9.34 -4.20 0.51
C LEU A 22 -8.54 -3.57 1.64
N LEU A 23 -8.76 -4.06 2.84
CA LEU A 23 -7.99 -3.71 4.02
C LEU A 23 -6.87 -4.74 4.14
N HIS A 24 -5.65 -4.26 4.32
CA HIS A 24 -4.42 -5.03 4.48
C HIS A 24 -3.88 -4.87 5.91
N PRO A 25 -4.30 -5.73 6.86
CA PRO A 25 -3.80 -5.69 8.21
C PRO A 25 -2.34 -6.14 8.30
N HIS A 26 -1.59 -5.50 9.18
CA HIS A 26 -0.30 -5.97 9.68
C HIS A 26 -0.31 -6.00 11.21
N PRO A 27 -0.04 -7.15 11.85
CA PRO A 27 0.11 -8.47 11.26
C PRO A 27 -1.16 -9.01 10.57
N GLN A 28 -1.01 -9.88 9.56
CA GLN A 28 -2.15 -10.44 8.81
C GLN A 28 -3.06 -11.34 9.68
N GLU A 29 -2.53 -11.85 10.78
CA GLU A 29 -3.24 -12.65 11.78
C GLU A 29 -4.37 -11.84 12.46
N HIS A 30 -4.31 -10.51 12.39
CA HIS A 30 -5.32 -9.62 12.97
C HIS A 30 -6.52 -9.39 12.04
N ALA A 31 -6.57 -10.00 10.86
CA ALA A 31 -7.65 -9.78 9.89
C ALA A 31 -9.05 -10.09 10.43
N THR A 32 -9.21 -11.18 11.18
CA THR A 32 -10.50 -11.51 11.81
C THR A 32 -10.92 -10.44 12.81
N GLN A 33 -10.01 -9.99 13.69
CA GLN A 33 -10.28 -8.94 14.67
C GLN A 33 -10.66 -7.60 13.99
N VAL A 34 -9.93 -7.22 12.94
CA VAL A 34 -10.24 -6.01 12.14
C VAL A 34 -11.64 -6.13 11.52
N SER A 35 -11.97 -7.27 10.92
CA SER A 35 -13.30 -7.48 10.33
C SER A 35 -14.40 -7.45 11.38
N GLU A 36 -14.21 -8.08 12.55
CA GLU A 36 -15.20 -8.07 13.64
C GLU A 36 -15.44 -6.67 14.17
N LEU A 37 -14.38 -5.87 14.33
CA LEU A 37 -14.50 -4.46 14.72
C LEU A 37 -15.31 -3.67 13.68
N CYS A 38 -14.95 -3.78 12.39
CA CYS A 38 -15.68 -3.13 11.30
C CYS A 38 -17.18 -3.50 11.31
N VAL A 39 -17.50 -4.79 11.44
CA VAL A 39 -18.89 -5.28 11.52
C VAL A 39 -19.59 -4.72 12.75
N SER A 40 -18.93 -4.68 13.91
CA SER A 40 -19.52 -4.12 15.14
C SER A 40 -19.86 -2.63 15.03
N LEU A 41 -19.15 -1.92 14.13
CA LEU A 41 -19.33 -0.51 13.82
C LEU A 41 -20.30 -0.28 12.65
N GLY A 42 -20.91 -1.34 12.11
CA GLY A 42 -21.91 -1.28 11.05
C GLY A 42 -21.37 -1.37 9.63
N TRP A 43 -20.08 -1.66 9.44
CA TRP A 43 -19.47 -1.81 8.12
C TRP A 43 -19.57 -3.25 7.64
N ALA A 44 -20.04 -3.44 6.40
CA ALA A 44 -20.13 -4.76 5.79
C ALA A 44 -18.75 -5.23 5.33
N THR A 45 -18.12 -6.09 6.13
CA THR A 45 -16.79 -6.65 5.82
C THR A 45 -16.74 -8.17 5.90
N SER A 46 -15.76 -8.77 5.23
CA SER A 46 -15.46 -10.20 5.32
C SER A 46 -13.96 -10.46 5.22
N VAL A 47 -13.45 -11.45 5.94
CA VAL A 47 -12.02 -11.82 5.86
C VAL A 47 -11.74 -12.41 4.46
N VAL A 48 -10.68 -11.90 3.83
CA VAL A 48 -9.96 -12.08 2.54
C VAL A 48 -8.78 -13.10 2.50
N GLY A 49 -8.49 -13.85 1.42
CA GLY A 49 -7.28 -14.70 1.30
C GLY A 49 -7.42 -16.24 1.37
N PRO A 50 -6.33 -16.98 1.12
CA PRO A 50 -6.29 -18.45 1.11
C PRO A 50 -6.18 -19.09 2.51
N GLU A 51 -5.67 -18.35 3.50
CA GLU A 51 -5.40 -18.81 4.87
C GLU A 51 -6.47 -18.32 5.87
N LYS A 52 -7.69 -18.07 5.39
CA LYS A 52 -8.80 -17.64 6.26
C LYS A 52 -9.26 -18.77 7.17
N PRO A 53 -9.73 -18.45 8.39
CA PRO A 53 -9.78 -17.11 9.00
C PRO A 53 -8.48 -16.69 9.71
N GLU A 54 -7.45 -17.53 9.73
CA GLU A 54 -6.24 -17.33 10.52
C GLU A 54 -5.41 -16.14 10.03
N ARG A 55 -5.30 -15.93 8.71
CA ARG A 55 -4.49 -14.87 8.08
C ARG A 55 -5.16 -14.36 6.81
N GLY A 56 -4.99 -13.07 6.53
CA GLY A 56 -5.33 -12.51 5.23
C GLY A 56 -5.66 -11.02 5.23
N GLY A 57 -6.49 -10.61 4.26
CA GLY A 57 -7.02 -9.25 4.16
C GLY A 57 -8.45 -9.16 4.69
N VAL A 58 -9.05 -7.97 4.60
CA VAL A 58 -10.49 -7.79 4.90
C VAL A 58 -11.13 -7.04 3.74
N LEU A 59 -12.10 -7.65 3.07
CA LEU A 59 -12.88 -7.02 2.02
C LEU A 59 -14.00 -6.20 2.64
N PHE A 60 -13.98 -4.89 2.42
CA PHE A 60 -15.10 -3.99 2.64
C PHE A 60 -15.88 -3.82 1.34
N PHE A 61 -17.21 -3.95 1.39
CA PHE A 61 -18.05 -3.80 0.21
C PHE A 61 -19.35 -3.06 0.53
N SER A 62 -19.84 -2.31 -0.45
CA SER A 62 -21.13 -1.63 -0.43
C SER A 62 -21.94 -1.99 -1.68
N GLN A 63 -23.27 -1.87 -1.61
CA GLN A 63 -24.13 -2.04 -2.78
C GLN A 63 -23.87 -0.94 -3.81
N ASP A 64 -23.78 0.31 -3.33
CA ASP A 64 -23.54 1.49 -4.16
C ASP A 64 -22.07 1.91 -4.10
N ALA A 65 -21.62 2.59 -5.17
CA ALA A 65 -20.32 3.26 -5.19
C ALA A 65 -20.21 4.28 -4.06
N PHE A 66 -19.02 4.41 -3.49
CA PHE A 66 -18.77 5.31 -2.37
C PHE A 66 -17.63 6.31 -2.66
N PRO A 67 -17.72 7.54 -2.11
CA PRO A 67 -16.67 8.55 -2.27
C PRO A 67 -15.43 8.22 -1.43
N ASP A 68 -14.30 8.84 -1.75
CA ASP A 68 -13.03 8.63 -1.03
C ASP A 68 -13.09 9.09 0.42
N SER A 69 -13.97 10.04 0.72
CA SER A 69 -14.25 10.48 2.09
C SER A 69 -14.73 9.32 2.98
N LEU A 70 -15.40 8.31 2.41
CA LEU A 70 -15.83 7.13 3.18
C LEU A 70 -14.64 6.27 3.60
N LEU A 71 -13.62 6.13 2.75
CA LEU A 71 -12.39 5.40 3.10
C LEU A 71 -11.59 6.16 4.16
N GLY A 72 -11.54 7.50 4.05
CA GLY A 72 -10.97 8.35 5.08
C GLY A 72 -11.70 8.25 6.43
N GLU A 73 -13.03 8.17 6.41
CA GLU A 73 -13.83 7.94 7.62
C GLU A 73 -13.54 6.56 8.23
N LEU A 74 -13.49 5.51 7.41
CA LEU A 74 -13.14 4.16 7.87
C LEU A 74 -11.76 4.13 8.54
N ALA A 75 -10.75 4.78 7.94
CA ALA A 75 -9.43 4.93 8.55
C ALA A 75 -9.49 5.70 9.88
N SER A 76 -10.21 6.82 9.92
CA SER A 76 -10.38 7.65 11.11
C SER A 76 -11.01 6.86 12.27
N VAL A 77 -12.01 6.04 11.96
CA VAL A 77 -12.73 5.23 12.95
C VAL A 77 -11.84 4.09 13.47
N LEU A 78 -11.06 3.43 12.60
CA LEU A 78 -10.09 2.42 13.05
C LEU A 78 -9.02 3.06 13.96
N LEU A 79 -8.55 4.26 13.62
CA LEU A 79 -7.62 5.03 14.42
C LEU A 79 -8.16 5.33 15.82
N SER A 80 -9.43 5.73 15.94
CA SER A 80 -10.05 5.99 17.25
C SER A 80 -10.20 4.73 18.11
N HIS A 81 -10.06 3.55 17.53
CA HIS A 81 -10.09 2.24 18.22
C HIS A 81 -8.71 1.64 18.43
N GLY A 82 -7.64 2.42 18.28
CA GLY A 82 -6.27 1.97 18.55
C GLY A 82 -5.66 1.11 17.44
N ILE A 83 -6.11 1.28 16.20
CA ILE A 83 -5.54 0.64 15.00
C ILE A 83 -4.96 1.72 14.10
N GLY A 84 -3.68 1.63 13.77
CA GLY A 84 -3.04 2.58 12.86
C GLY A 84 -3.55 2.37 11.44
N ALA A 85 -4.44 3.24 10.95
CA ALA A 85 -5.07 3.04 9.65
C ALA A 85 -4.69 4.13 8.64
N TYR A 86 -4.46 3.71 7.40
CA TYR A 86 -4.14 4.59 6.27
C TYR A 86 -5.07 4.25 5.11
N ALA A 87 -5.78 5.24 4.57
CA ALA A 87 -6.62 5.04 3.38
C ALA A 87 -5.99 5.68 2.15
N TYR A 88 -5.96 4.92 1.06
CA TYR A 88 -5.36 5.33 -0.19
C TYR A 88 -6.10 4.74 -1.39
N GLU A 89 -5.88 5.39 -2.51
CA GLU A 89 -6.31 4.97 -3.83
C GLU A 89 -5.11 5.09 -4.78
N LEU A 90 -5.04 4.19 -5.73
CA LEU A 90 -4.19 4.36 -6.90
C LEU A 90 -5.08 4.63 -8.10
N ILE A 91 -4.80 5.75 -8.76
CA ILE A 91 -5.54 6.18 -9.94
C ILE A 91 -4.66 6.05 -11.18
N ASP A 92 -5.25 5.52 -12.24
CA ASP A 92 -4.66 5.54 -13.57
C ASP A 92 -4.69 6.98 -14.10
N VAL A 93 -3.50 7.55 -14.28
CA VAL A 93 -3.32 8.87 -14.88
C VAL A 93 -2.69 8.68 -16.24
N VAL A 94 -3.36 9.17 -17.29
CA VAL A 94 -2.77 9.24 -18.62
C VAL A 94 -1.84 10.44 -18.66
N THR A 95 -0.56 10.19 -18.90
CA THR A 95 0.46 11.21 -19.08
C THR A 95 0.25 11.97 -20.39
N ASP A 96 0.89 13.14 -20.52
CA ASP A 96 0.84 13.94 -21.76
C ASP A 96 1.38 13.18 -22.98
N GLU A 97 2.19 12.14 -22.76
CA GLU A 97 2.77 11.27 -23.78
C GLU A 97 1.84 10.10 -24.17
N GLY A 98 0.68 9.96 -23.50
CA GLY A 98 -0.33 8.94 -23.75
C GLY A 98 -0.14 7.65 -22.96
N ASP A 99 0.92 7.54 -22.16
CA ASP A 99 1.18 6.39 -21.29
C ASP A 99 0.35 6.49 -20.01
N THR A 100 -0.21 5.37 -19.56
CA THR A 100 -0.91 5.29 -18.26
C THR A 100 0.10 5.06 -17.14
N THR A 101 0.00 5.85 -16.07
CA THR A 101 0.81 5.69 -14.86
C THR A 101 -0.08 5.64 -13.63
N LEU A 102 0.29 4.80 -12.66
CA LEU A 102 -0.44 4.68 -11.40
C LEU A 102 0.05 5.74 -10.43
N VAL A 103 -0.83 6.66 -10.07
CA VAL A 103 -0.53 7.75 -9.14
C VAL A 103 -1.24 7.51 -7.82
N PHE A 104 -0.47 7.60 -6.74
CA PHE A 104 -1.01 7.58 -5.40
C PHE A 104 -1.91 8.79 -5.15
N THR A 105 -3.10 8.52 -4.65
CA THR A 105 -3.98 9.53 -4.05
C THR A 105 -4.34 9.10 -2.64
N ARG A 106 -4.24 10.05 -1.72
CA ARG A 106 -4.61 9.83 -0.33
C ARG A 106 -6.12 10.02 -0.14
N CYS A 107 -6.74 9.14 0.64
CA CYS A 107 -8.16 9.25 0.96
C CYS A 107 -8.36 9.74 2.40
N GLY A 108 -8.79 10.99 2.56
CA GLY A 108 -9.12 11.60 3.85
C GLY A 108 -7.95 12.13 4.69
N ASP A 109 -8.31 12.75 5.81
CA ASP A 109 -7.42 13.65 6.56
C ASP A 109 -6.77 13.00 7.79
N SER A 110 -7.38 11.96 8.36
CA SER A 110 -6.90 11.30 9.59
C SER A 110 -5.88 10.22 9.28
N HIS A 111 -4.71 10.31 9.92
CA HIS A 111 -3.63 9.35 9.76
C HIS A 111 -2.70 9.38 11.00
N PRO A 112 -2.12 8.24 11.38
CA PRO A 112 -1.02 8.21 12.33
C PRO A 112 0.15 9.10 11.86
N GLN A 113 0.58 10.05 12.69
CA GLN A 113 1.82 10.79 12.47
C GLN A 113 3.06 9.97 12.84
N ASP A 114 2.90 9.07 13.82
CA ASP A 114 3.93 8.17 14.30
C ASP A 114 3.62 6.72 13.91
N GLY A 115 4.65 6.02 13.42
CA GLY A 115 4.58 4.62 13.04
C GLY A 115 5.64 3.77 13.74
N CYS A 116 5.37 2.47 13.86
CA CYS A 116 6.30 1.47 14.41
C CYS A 116 7.22 0.90 13.32
N GLN A 117 7.66 1.72 12.35
CA GLN A 117 8.34 1.23 11.13
C GLN A 117 7.46 0.26 10.33
N VAL A 118 6.15 0.47 10.34
CA VAL A 118 5.19 -0.36 9.59
C VAL A 118 4.76 0.38 8.35
N VAL A 119 5.12 -0.16 7.19
CA VAL A 119 4.86 0.40 5.87
C VAL A 119 4.22 -0.62 4.95
N LEU A 120 3.32 -0.17 4.09
CA LEU A 120 2.85 -0.97 2.97
C LEU A 120 3.78 -0.72 1.78
N VAL A 121 4.19 -1.80 1.14
CA VAL A 121 4.98 -1.77 -0.10
C VAL A 121 4.16 -2.42 -1.21
N HIS A 122 3.94 -1.72 -2.32
CA HIS A 122 3.24 -2.31 -3.47
C HIS A 122 3.99 -2.02 -4.74
N THR A 123 4.40 -3.09 -5.41
CA THR A 123 5.12 -3.04 -6.66
C THR A 123 4.20 -3.35 -7.82
N TYR A 124 4.26 -2.50 -8.83
CA TYR A 124 3.59 -2.66 -10.11
C TYR A 124 4.63 -2.98 -11.17
N LEU A 125 4.53 -4.16 -11.77
CA LEU A 125 5.39 -4.55 -12.89
C LEU A 125 4.69 -4.20 -14.20
N THR A 126 5.37 -3.44 -15.05
CA THR A 126 4.96 -3.19 -16.44
C THR A 126 5.99 -3.81 -17.37
N ASP A 127 5.72 -3.82 -18.67
CA ASP A 127 6.68 -4.31 -19.67
C ASP A 127 7.93 -3.43 -19.77
N GLN A 128 7.85 -2.18 -19.31
CA GLN A 128 8.90 -1.17 -19.49
C GLN A 128 9.67 -0.87 -18.21
N ASP A 129 9.01 -0.94 -17.06
CA ASP A 129 9.57 -0.58 -15.76
C ASP A 129 8.87 -1.32 -14.61
N ALA A 130 9.32 -1.09 -13.38
CA ALA A 130 8.45 -1.29 -12.23
C ALA A 130 8.40 -0.03 -11.38
N ARG A 131 7.25 0.14 -10.75
CA ARG A 131 7.01 1.22 -9.81
C ARG A 131 6.61 0.63 -8.48
N THR A 132 7.38 0.95 -7.46
CA THR A 132 7.06 0.58 -6.08
C THR A 132 6.60 1.82 -5.35
N TRP A 133 5.41 1.73 -4.75
CA TRP A 133 4.91 2.70 -3.82
C TRP A 133 5.13 2.21 -2.39
N VAL A 134 5.63 3.08 -1.53
CA VAL A 134 5.74 2.85 -0.09
C VAL A 134 4.84 3.82 0.66
N TRP A 135 3.98 3.30 1.53
CA TRP A 135 3.03 4.07 2.33
C TRP A 135 3.18 3.78 3.82
N GLY A 136 2.90 4.77 4.65
CA GLY A 136 3.00 4.65 6.11
C GLY A 136 2.96 6.01 6.78
N ALA A 137 3.40 6.07 8.03
CA ALA A 137 3.50 7.32 8.78
C ALA A 137 4.54 8.26 8.14
N SER A 138 4.29 9.57 8.19
CA SER A 138 5.16 10.60 7.59
C SER A 138 6.62 10.52 8.10
N GLY A 139 6.80 10.26 9.41
CA GLY A 139 8.14 10.07 9.99
C GLY A 139 8.86 8.82 9.48
N ASP A 140 8.14 7.71 9.36
CA ASP A 140 8.65 6.45 8.81
C ASP A 140 9.05 6.63 7.32
N LEU A 141 8.21 7.31 6.53
CA LEU A 141 8.47 7.57 5.12
C LEU A 141 9.67 8.49 4.88
N ALA A 142 9.93 9.45 5.77
CA ALA A 142 11.16 10.25 5.73
C ALA A 142 12.41 9.39 5.93
N HIS A 143 12.34 8.41 6.83
CA HIS A 143 13.42 7.45 7.04
C HIS A 143 13.57 6.51 5.83
N VAL A 144 12.46 5.96 5.31
CA VAL A 144 12.43 5.15 4.07
C VAL A 144 13.11 5.89 2.92
N SER A 145 12.69 7.13 2.64
CA SER A 145 13.24 7.92 1.54
C SER A 145 14.75 8.07 1.63
N LYS A 146 15.28 8.27 2.84
CA LYS A 146 16.72 8.35 3.08
C LYS A 146 17.43 7.02 2.83
N ILE A 147 17.01 5.93 3.48
CA ILE A 147 17.71 4.63 3.39
C ILE A 147 17.68 4.05 1.98
N VAL A 148 16.56 4.20 1.26
CA VAL A 148 16.42 3.71 -0.11
C VAL A 148 17.30 4.53 -1.05
N THR A 149 17.40 5.85 -0.85
CA THR A 149 18.28 6.71 -1.66
C THR A 149 19.76 6.39 -1.42
N GLU A 150 20.14 6.07 -0.19
CA GLU A 150 21.51 5.68 0.15
C GLU A 150 21.88 4.29 -0.39
N ALA A 151 20.92 3.36 -0.44
CA ALA A 151 21.16 1.97 -0.82
C ALA A 151 20.99 1.67 -2.32
N LEU A 152 20.01 2.30 -2.99
CA LEU A 152 19.62 1.96 -4.36
C LEU A 152 20.02 3.06 -5.35
N SER A 153 21.28 3.03 -5.80
CA SER A 153 21.84 4.07 -6.69
C SER A 153 21.25 4.11 -8.10
N ASP A 154 20.68 2.99 -8.56
CA ASP A 154 20.16 2.85 -9.92
C ASP A 154 18.66 3.16 -10.02
N CYS A 155 17.97 3.37 -8.88
CA CYS A 155 16.55 3.71 -8.85
C CYS A 155 16.32 5.22 -8.87
N ARG A 156 15.17 5.66 -9.38
CA ARG A 156 14.70 7.04 -9.18
C ARG A 156 13.70 7.05 -8.03
N ILE A 157 13.93 7.90 -7.04
CA ILE A 157 13.17 7.91 -5.79
C ILE A 157 12.55 9.29 -5.61
N PHE A 158 11.23 9.33 -5.39
CA PHE A 158 10.45 10.55 -5.27
C PHE A 158 9.63 10.52 -3.97
N PRO A 159 10.00 11.32 -2.95
CA PRO A 159 9.10 11.56 -1.84
C PRO A 159 7.90 12.39 -2.33
N VAL A 160 6.70 11.88 -2.12
CA VAL A 160 5.45 12.57 -2.43
C VAL A 160 4.99 13.32 -1.18
N HIS A 161 4.87 14.64 -1.31
CA HIS A 161 4.57 15.53 -0.19
C HIS A 161 3.08 15.89 -0.11
N ALA A 162 2.57 15.96 1.12
CA ALA A 162 1.30 16.55 1.51
C ALA A 162 1.52 17.66 2.55
N GLU A 163 0.44 18.29 3.04
CA GLU A 163 0.53 19.39 4.01
C GLU A 163 1.30 19.00 5.29
N ASP A 164 1.15 17.75 5.75
CA ASP A 164 1.74 17.24 7.00
C ASP A 164 3.07 16.46 6.80
N GLY A 165 3.71 16.58 5.64
CA GLY A 165 5.01 15.96 5.36
C GLY A 165 4.98 14.96 4.19
N ILE A 166 5.66 13.83 4.33
CA ILE A 166 5.72 12.82 3.26
C ILE A 166 4.50 11.91 3.37
N ALA A 167 3.74 11.78 2.29
CA ALA A 167 2.53 10.96 2.21
C ALA A 167 2.78 9.59 1.55
N ALA A 168 3.78 9.51 0.67
CA ALA A 168 4.24 8.27 0.07
C ALA A 168 5.67 8.44 -0.45
N VAL A 169 6.33 7.33 -0.77
CA VAL A 169 7.58 7.33 -1.55
C VAL A 169 7.36 6.50 -2.82
N GLU A 170 7.53 7.13 -3.98
CA GLU A 170 7.55 6.44 -5.28
C GLU A 170 8.99 6.04 -5.59
N VAL A 171 9.19 4.78 -5.98
CA VAL A 171 10.47 4.26 -6.47
C VAL A 171 10.27 3.68 -7.86
N ILE A 172 10.93 4.28 -8.85
CA ILE A 172 10.93 3.81 -10.23
C ILE A 172 12.18 2.96 -10.43
N HIS A 173 11.95 1.68 -10.71
CA HIS A 173 12.95 0.68 -11.05
C HIS A 173 13.15 0.67 -12.55
N PRO A 174 14.27 1.18 -13.08
CA PRO A 174 14.51 1.14 -14.52
C PRO A 174 14.65 -0.31 -15.00
N ALA A 175 14.33 -0.53 -16.28
CA ALA A 175 14.63 -1.80 -16.93
C ALA A 175 16.11 -2.17 -16.74
N PRO A 176 16.41 -3.42 -16.38
CA PRO A 176 17.78 -3.87 -16.16
C PRO A 176 18.62 -3.67 -17.43
N ARG A 177 19.79 -3.07 -17.27
CA ARG A 177 20.70 -2.76 -18.39
C ARG A 177 21.41 -3.99 -18.96
N ASN A 178 21.35 -5.12 -18.26
CA ASN A 178 22.05 -6.36 -18.61
C ASN A 178 21.03 -7.46 -18.90
N GLU A 179 21.31 -8.31 -19.91
CA GLU A 179 20.41 -9.36 -20.42
C GLU A 179 19.98 -10.44 -19.41
N GLY A 180 20.52 -10.43 -18.17
CA GLY A 180 20.21 -11.40 -17.12
C GLY A 180 19.50 -10.84 -15.89
N GLY A 181 19.28 -9.53 -15.80
CA GLY A 181 18.51 -8.94 -14.69
C GLY A 181 17.03 -8.90 -15.03
N SER A 182 16.16 -9.05 -14.02
CA SER A 182 14.74 -8.73 -14.17
C SER A 182 14.38 -7.49 -13.36
N VAL A 183 13.38 -6.75 -13.82
CA VAL A 183 12.81 -5.62 -13.07
C VAL A 183 12.31 -6.07 -11.68
N GLY A 184 11.85 -7.32 -11.57
CA GLY A 184 11.43 -7.92 -10.30
C GLY A 184 12.58 -8.11 -9.31
N ASP A 185 13.84 -8.20 -9.76
CA ASP A 185 14.99 -8.29 -8.86
C ASP A 185 15.27 -6.93 -8.20
N SER A 186 15.23 -5.84 -8.96
CA SER A 186 15.37 -4.48 -8.40
C SER A 186 14.27 -4.14 -7.38
N ALA A 187 13.03 -4.57 -7.64
CA ALA A 187 11.94 -4.40 -6.68
C ALA A 187 12.15 -5.22 -5.40
N ARG A 188 12.79 -6.39 -5.50
CA ARG A 188 13.15 -7.21 -4.35
C ARG A 188 14.27 -6.56 -3.52
N ASP A 189 15.25 -5.92 -4.17
CA ASP A 189 16.31 -5.20 -3.46
C ASP A 189 15.76 -4.10 -2.54
N LEU A 190 14.70 -3.40 -2.96
CA LEU A 190 14.00 -2.44 -2.10
C LEU A 190 13.41 -3.09 -0.85
N ILE A 191 12.75 -4.25 -1.01
CA ILE A 191 12.18 -5.00 0.13
C ILE A 191 13.28 -5.42 1.10
N ASP A 192 14.41 -5.88 0.58
CA ASP A 192 15.56 -6.29 1.39
C ASP A 192 16.13 -5.09 2.18
N VAL A 193 16.28 -3.92 1.53
CA VAL A 193 16.74 -2.68 2.20
C VAL A 193 15.81 -2.28 3.34
N LEU A 194 14.48 -2.31 3.11
CA LEU A 194 13.49 -2.00 4.13
C LEU A 194 13.55 -2.99 5.31
N THR A 195 13.57 -4.28 5.00
CA THR A 195 13.62 -5.35 6.01
C THR A 195 14.88 -5.27 6.86
N LEU A 196 16.06 -5.08 6.23
CA LEU A 196 17.33 -4.91 6.94
C LEU A 196 17.37 -3.65 7.81
N SER A 197 16.56 -2.65 7.49
CA SER A 197 16.41 -1.42 8.25
C SER A 197 15.32 -1.50 9.33
N GLY A 198 14.72 -2.67 9.53
CA GLY A 198 13.71 -2.93 10.56
C GLY A 198 12.30 -2.52 10.19
N PHE A 199 12.02 -2.23 8.92
CA PHE A 199 10.66 -2.00 8.45
C PHE A 199 9.92 -3.32 8.26
N GLU A 200 8.64 -3.30 8.62
CA GLU A 200 7.71 -4.40 8.44
C GLU A 200 6.45 -3.92 7.72
N GLY A 201 5.58 -4.85 7.33
CA GLY A 201 4.25 -4.55 6.81
C GLY A 201 3.89 -5.38 5.60
N PRO A 202 2.72 -5.13 5.01
CA PRO A 202 2.26 -5.90 3.86
C PRO A 202 3.11 -5.56 2.63
N ILE A 203 3.38 -6.58 1.82
CA ILE A 203 4.10 -6.48 0.56
C ILE A 203 3.19 -7.02 -0.54
N LEU A 204 2.87 -6.17 -1.50
CA LEU A 204 1.97 -6.44 -2.60
C LEU A 204 2.72 -6.37 -3.94
N LEU A 205 2.32 -7.24 -4.86
CA LEU A 205 2.84 -7.28 -6.22
C LEU A 205 1.67 -7.38 -7.19
N SER A 206 1.54 -6.40 -8.07
CA SER A 206 0.62 -6.43 -9.20
C SER A 206 1.41 -6.56 -10.48
N ASP A 207 1.18 -7.64 -11.22
CA ASP A 207 1.81 -7.89 -12.51
C ASP A 207 0.88 -7.42 -13.63
N HIS A 208 1.25 -6.33 -14.30
CA HIS A 208 0.53 -5.75 -15.43
C HIS A 208 1.26 -5.97 -16.75
N ARG A 209 2.28 -6.83 -16.77
CA ARG A 209 2.95 -7.26 -18.00
C ARG A 209 1.98 -8.12 -18.79
N ASP A 210 1.73 -7.70 -20.03
CA ASP A 210 0.91 -8.33 -21.06
C ASP A 210 -0.07 -9.44 -20.60
N ASP A 211 -1.34 -9.05 -20.37
CA ASP A 211 -2.52 -9.92 -20.44
C ASP A 211 -2.90 -10.22 -21.91
N SER A 212 -1.91 -10.24 -22.82
CA SER A 212 -2.04 -10.48 -24.26
C SER A 212 -2.11 -11.98 -24.58
N GLY A 213 -2.97 -12.70 -23.86
CA GLY A 213 -3.06 -14.17 -23.93
C GLY A 213 -4.46 -14.79 -23.98
N LEU A 214 -5.52 -14.01 -23.81
CA LEU A 214 -6.90 -14.51 -23.96
C LEU A 214 -7.67 -13.66 -24.95
N THR A 215 -7.39 -13.88 -26.24
CA THR A 215 -8.45 -13.81 -27.23
C THR A 215 -9.58 -14.74 -26.77
N ALA A 216 -10.66 -14.16 -26.26
CA ALA A 216 -11.94 -14.81 -26.19
C ALA A 216 -12.32 -15.22 -27.63
N SER A 217 -12.05 -16.47 -27.96
CA SER A 217 -12.71 -17.12 -29.08
C SER A 217 -14.12 -17.44 -28.58
N TYR A 218 -15.12 -16.78 -29.18
CA TYR A 218 -16.53 -17.13 -29.01
C TYR A 218 -16.79 -18.56 -29.50
#